data_AF-A0A3N5YQ62-F1
#
_entry.id   AF-A0A3N5YQ62-F1
#
_cell.length_a   1.000
_cell.length_b   1.000
_cell.length_c   1.000
_cell.angle_alpha   90.00
_cell.angle_beta   90.00
_cell.angle_gamma   90.00
#
_symmetry.space_group_name_H-M   'P 1'
#
loop_
_entity.id
_entity.type
_entity.pdbx_description
1 polymer ?
#
loop_
_entity_poly.entity_id
_entity_poly.type
_entity_poly.pdbx_seq_one_letter_code
_entity_poly.pdbx_strand_id
1 'polypeptide(L)'
;MSKKYGAYICQGCGIGESLDIDKLSEKASDEGFAVKTCPALCGKDGLAILKQDVAGGVNALVIAACSPRVLYDAFRFDGCIVERVNLREQVVWSHPRATWPAPTEEQKDDETFIDHVQMMAADYLQMGLAKIKKVELPAPYKLETLSRKILVIGGGITGISAALDAAKTGYEVTIVEKEPALGGNAAKWRKQLPTEYPFEKSTAPVIQTKIKELGNFSNIQVKTSTVVARIAGQPGDFTVTFKQPGEKIEFDVPFPLPPEMKVDESGKELEAEKLHARYLEYNQGRQDILTFDPNGEKFGAVVLAAGWRPYQPQEGEYAHLGFGASPDVVTNAQFEAIAAAGKIKRPSDGKEAKSVVFIQSP
;
A
#
# COMPACT_ATOMS: atom_id res chain seq x y z
N MET A 1 29.62 2.40 20.05
CA MET A 1 30.71 1.79 19.23
C MET A 1 31.25 2.85 18.29
N SER A 2 32.55 2.85 18.01
CA SER A 2 33.11 3.73 16.97
C SER A 2 32.52 3.33 15.61
N LYS A 3 32.10 4.31 14.82
CA LYS A 3 31.51 4.07 13.50
C LYS A 3 32.64 3.89 12.48
N LYS A 4 32.60 2.79 11.75
CA LYS A 4 33.43 2.55 10.58
C LYS A 4 32.54 2.68 9.35
N TYR A 5 32.83 3.72 8.57
CA TYR A 5 31.97 4.15 7.47
C TYR A 5 32.34 3.47 6.14
N GLY A 6 31.32 3.17 5.34
CA GLY A 6 31.47 2.81 3.92
C GLY A 6 30.39 3.51 3.08
N ALA A 7 30.77 4.01 1.91
CA ALA A 7 29.85 4.62 0.95
C ALA A 7 29.81 3.77 -0.33
N TYR A 8 28.61 3.45 -0.79
CA TYR A 8 28.38 2.52 -1.88
C TYR A 8 27.46 3.16 -2.92
N ILE A 9 27.95 3.34 -4.14
CA ILE A 9 27.21 4.03 -5.21
C ILE A 9 26.82 3.02 -6.29
N CYS A 10 25.52 2.87 -6.51
CA CYS A 10 24.97 2.02 -7.57
C CYS A 10 25.00 2.74 -8.91
N GLN A 11 25.37 2.03 -9.99
CA GLN A 11 25.37 2.58 -11.35
C GLN A 11 24.17 2.11 -12.18
N GLY A 12 23.49 1.06 -11.76
CA GLY A 12 22.38 0.46 -12.50
C GLY A 12 21.12 1.32 -12.56
N CYS A 13 20.17 0.88 -13.39
CA CYS A 13 18.86 1.53 -13.58
C CYS A 13 18.96 3.00 -14.05
N GLY A 14 19.97 3.30 -14.88
CA GLY A 14 20.20 4.61 -15.47
C GLY A 14 21.00 5.59 -14.61
N ILE A 15 21.41 5.20 -13.38
CA ILE A 15 22.15 6.11 -12.48
C ILE A 15 23.53 6.44 -13.07
N GLY A 16 24.33 5.45 -13.42
CA GLY A 16 25.68 5.64 -13.99
C GLY A 16 25.67 6.15 -15.42
N GLU A 17 24.55 6.03 -16.13
CA GLU A 17 24.37 6.66 -17.45
C GLU A 17 24.05 8.15 -17.33
N SER A 18 23.38 8.55 -16.24
CA SER A 18 22.89 9.91 -16.05
C SER A 18 23.77 10.76 -15.16
N LEU A 19 24.62 10.16 -14.33
CA LEU A 19 25.43 10.85 -13.34
C LEU A 19 26.91 10.51 -13.51
N ASP A 20 27.76 11.49 -13.21
CA ASP A 20 29.19 11.28 -13.04
C ASP A 20 29.43 10.62 -11.68
N ILE A 21 29.71 9.31 -11.72
CA ILE A 21 29.89 8.48 -10.54
C ILE A 21 31.23 8.74 -9.86
N ASP A 22 32.24 9.15 -10.63
CA ASP A 22 33.57 9.43 -10.09
C ASP A 22 33.51 10.71 -9.25
N LYS A 23 32.85 11.77 -9.73
CA LYS A 23 32.60 12.99 -8.93
C LYS A 23 31.82 12.72 -7.64
N LEU A 24 30.82 11.84 -7.69
CA LEU A 24 30.09 11.44 -6.47
C LEU A 24 30.98 10.63 -5.52
N SER A 25 31.88 9.81 -6.07
CA SER A 25 32.81 9.01 -5.28
C SER A 25 33.89 9.87 -4.60
N GLU A 26 34.42 10.88 -5.30
CA GLU A 26 35.33 11.88 -4.74
C GLU A 26 34.67 12.63 -3.59
N LYS A 27 33.46 13.14 -3.80
CA LYS A 27 32.67 13.84 -2.77
C LYS A 27 32.52 13.02 -1.48
N ALA A 28 32.26 11.72 -1.60
CA ALA A 28 32.15 10.83 -0.43
C ALA A 28 33.52 10.53 0.21
N SER A 29 34.57 10.42 -0.60
CA SER A 29 35.94 10.18 -0.14
C SER A 29 36.48 11.38 0.65
N ASP A 30 36.24 12.60 0.19
CA ASP A 30 36.61 13.86 0.87
C ASP A 30 35.98 13.97 2.26
N GLU A 31 34.79 13.38 2.44
CA GLU A 31 34.08 13.31 3.71
C GLU A 31 34.58 12.17 4.64
N GLY A 32 35.60 11.43 4.21
CA GLY A 32 36.29 10.37 4.98
C GLY A 32 35.67 8.98 4.84
N PHE A 33 34.89 8.71 3.79
CA PHE A 33 34.28 7.39 3.57
C PHE A 33 35.15 6.52 2.67
N ALA A 34 35.24 5.22 2.97
CA ALA A 34 35.71 4.24 2.00
C ALA A 34 34.62 4.04 0.94
N VAL A 35 34.92 4.38 -0.32
CA VAL A 35 33.92 4.36 -1.40
C VAL A 35 34.08 3.14 -2.28
N LYS A 36 32.95 2.52 -2.66
CA LYS A 36 32.89 1.48 -3.68
C LYS A 36 31.71 1.72 -4.62
N THR A 37 31.90 1.36 -5.88
CA THR A 37 30.86 1.47 -6.91
C THR A 37 30.50 0.08 -7.42
N CYS A 38 29.27 -0.09 -7.89
CA CYS A 38 28.83 -1.37 -8.44
C CYS A 38 27.72 -1.16 -9.48
N PRO A 39 27.74 -1.87 -10.62
CA PRO A 39 26.66 -1.85 -11.60
C PRO A 39 25.29 -2.15 -11.00
N ALA A 40 25.21 -3.06 -10.02
CA ALA A 40 23.96 -3.36 -9.34
C ALA A 40 24.22 -3.76 -7.88
N LEU A 41 24.11 -2.80 -6.96
CA LEU A 41 24.32 -3.08 -5.52
C LEU A 41 23.33 -4.09 -4.95
N CYS A 42 22.12 -4.19 -5.53
CA CYS A 42 21.11 -5.17 -5.12
C CYS A 42 21.32 -6.56 -5.73
N GLY A 43 22.20 -6.69 -6.72
CA GLY A 43 22.55 -7.96 -7.33
C GLY A 43 23.43 -8.81 -6.40
N LYS A 44 23.66 -10.06 -6.81
CA LYS A 44 24.47 -11.02 -6.04
C LYS A 44 25.86 -10.47 -5.69
N ASP A 45 26.53 -9.85 -6.65
CA ASP A 45 27.90 -9.34 -6.48
C ASP A 45 27.92 -8.07 -5.60
N GLY A 46 26.97 -7.16 -5.82
CA GLY A 46 26.80 -5.96 -4.99
C GLY A 46 26.53 -6.29 -3.52
N LEU A 47 25.63 -7.24 -3.26
CA LEU A 47 25.36 -7.71 -1.90
C LEU A 47 26.57 -8.44 -1.29
N ALA A 48 27.35 -9.15 -2.09
CA ALA A 48 28.58 -9.80 -1.61
C ALA A 48 29.61 -8.77 -1.14
N ILE A 49 29.80 -7.67 -1.89
CA ILE A 49 30.68 -6.55 -1.50
C ILE A 49 30.25 -5.97 -0.14
N LEU A 50 28.96 -5.65 -0.01
CA LEU A 50 28.40 -5.07 1.22
C LEU A 50 28.59 -6.01 2.42
N LYS A 51 28.24 -7.29 2.25
CA LYS A 51 28.39 -8.31 3.31
C LYS A 51 29.85 -8.51 3.72
N GLN A 52 30.76 -8.51 2.76
CA GLN A 52 32.19 -8.65 3.03
C GLN A 52 32.72 -7.47 3.86
N ASP A 53 32.32 -6.25 3.53
CA ASP A 53 32.76 -5.06 4.28
C ASP A 53 32.16 -5.00 5.69
N VAL A 54 30.90 -5.40 5.84
CA VAL A 54 30.26 -5.55 7.15
C VAL A 54 31.01 -6.58 8.00
N ALA A 55 31.34 -7.74 7.43
CA ALA A 55 32.17 -8.74 8.10
C ALA A 55 33.59 -8.21 8.41
N GLY A 56 34.12 -7.31 7.57
CA GLY A 56 35.36 -6.55 7.79
C GLY A 56 35.24 -5.40 8.80
N GLY A 57 34.10 -5.26 9.48
CA GLY A 57 33.87 -4.33 10.57
C GLY A 57 33.21 -3.00 10.18
N VAL A 58 32.84 -2.79 8.91
CA VAL A 58 32.01 -1.62 8.54
C VAL A 58 30.66 -1.76 9.22
N ASN A 59 30.23 -0.71 9.94
CA ASN A 59 28.98 -0.73 10.71
C ASN A 59 28.10 0.50 10.44
N ALA A 60 28.52 1.41 9.56
CA ALA A 60 27.77 2.55 9.09
C ALA A 60 27.88 2.65 7.56
N LEU A 61 26.82 2.27 6.85
CA LEU A 61 26.78 2.16 5.39
C LEU A 61 25.92 3.28 4.81
N VAL A 62 26.48 4.07 3.89
CA VAL A 62 25.72 4.95 3.01
C VAL A 62 25.56 4.23 1.67
N ILE A 63 24.33 3.93 1.29
CA ILE A 63 24.05 3.26 0.02
C ILE A 63 23.27 4.24 -0.87
N ALA A 64 23.95 4.79 -1.87
CA ALA A 64 23.41 5.71 -2.86
C ALA A 64 22.93 4.95 -4.09
N ALA A 65 21.61 4.76 -4.18
CA ALA A 65 20.98 3.88 -5.16
C ALA A 65 19.49 4.24 -5.36
N CYS A 66 18.61 3.25 -5.36
CA CYS A 66 17.17 3.40 -5.40
C CYS A 66 16.55 3.77 -4.04
N SER A 67 15.28 4.14 -4.07
CA SER A 67 14.44 4.48 -2.93
C SER A 67 14.61 3.51 -1.73
N PRO A 68 14.65 4.03 -0.48
CA PRO A 68 14.65 3.19 0.72
C PRO A 68 13.38 2.33 0.88
N ARG A 69 12.31 2.62 0.12
CA ARG A 69 11.05 1.88 0.18
C ARG A 69 11.09 0.56 -0.58
N VAL A 70 12.10 0.35 -1.42
CA VAL A 70 12.29 -0.89 -2.18
C VAL A 70 13.57 -1.58 -1.71
N LEU A 71 13.61 -2.92 -1.79
CA LEU A 71 14.79 -3.72 -1.43
C LEU A 71 15.30 -3.46 0.00
N TYR A 72 14.40 -2.99 0.89
CA TYR A 72 14.74 -2.65 2.27
C TYR A 72 15.26 -3.86 3.05
N ASP A 73 14.80 -5.05 2.68
CA ASP A 73 15.23 -6.35 3.20
C ASP A 73 16.61 -6.75 2.68
N ALA A 74 16.88 -6.55 1.39
CA ALA A 74 18.17 -6.89 0.78
C ALA A 74 19.33 -6.05 1.36
N PHE A 75 19.05 -4.82 1.77
CA PHE A 75 20.01 -3.90 2.38
C PHE A 75 19.89 -3.81 3.90
N ARG A 76 19.23 -4.78 4.55
CA ARG A 76 19.19 -4.89 6.00
C ARG A 76 20.42 -5.64 6.51
N PHE A 77 21.25 -4.93 7.26
CA PHE A 77 22.43 -5.48 7.94
C PHE A 77 22.26 -5.30 9.45
N ASP A 78 21.96 -6.38 10.16
CA ASP A 78 21.70 -6.33 11.60
C ASP A 78 22.94 -5.82 12.36
N GLY A 79 22.73 -4.88 13.30
CA GLY A 79 23.81 -4.23 14.03
C GLY A 79 24.51 -3.09 13.28
N CYS A 80 24.12 -2.80 12.04
CA CYS A 80 24.65 -1.69 11.26
C CYS A 80 23.64 -0.54 11.10
N ILE A 81 24.15 0.68 10.97
CA ILE A 81 23.39 1.84 10.55
C ILE A 81 23.45 1.87 9.02
N VAL A 82 22.29 1.87 8.36
CA VAL A 82 22.20 1.93 6.89
C VAL A 82 21.45 3.20 6.50
N GLU A 83 22.16 4.16 5.91
CA GLU A 83 21.58 5.36 5.31
C GLU A 83 21.38 5.11 3.81
N ARG A 84 20.15 5.27 3.34
CA ARG A 84 19.76 5.06 1.94
C ARG A 84 19.61 6.41 1.25
N VAL A 85 20.50 6.71 0.31
CA VAL A 85 20.43 7.91 -0.52
C VAL A 85 19.75 7.55 -1.84
N ASN A 86 18.62 8.18 -2.13
CA ASN A 86 17.83 7.90 -3.31
C ASN A 86 18.26 8.77 -4.49
N LEU A 87 19.12 8.22 -5.36
CA LEU A 87 19.57 8.87 -6.59
C LEU A 87 18.72 8.50 -7.81
N ARG A 88 17.85 7.47 -7.70
CA ARG A 88 17.07 6.99 -8.84
C ARG A 88 15.74 7.71 -8.95
N GLU A 89 14.79 7.41 -8.07
CA GLU A 89 13.43 7.95 -8.17
C GLU A 89 13.37 9.46 -7.89
N GLN A 90 14.25 9.98 -7.05
CA GLN A 90 14.25 11.39 -6.63
C GLN A 90 15.23 12.29 -7.40
N VAL A 91 16.09 11.72 -8.24
CA VAL A 91 17.04 12.49 -9.05
C VAL A 91 16.94 12.10 -10.51
N VAL A 92 17.44 10.92 -10.89
CA VAL A 92 17.62 10.54 -12.30
C VAL A 92 16.30 10.32 -13.04
N TRP A 93 15.32 9.64 -12.43
CA TRP A 93 14.04 9.38 -13.10
C TRP A 93 13.09 10.58 -13.08
N SER A 94 13.21 11.47 -12.09
CA SER A 94 12.45 12.72 -12.06
C SER A 94 13.08 13.83 -12.91
N HIS A 95 14.36 13.72 -13.27
CA HIS A 95 15.11 14.66 -14.11
C HIS A 95 15.82 13.92 -15.26
N PRO A 96 15.06 13.35 -16.21
CA PRO A 96 15.65 12.59 -17.32
C PRO A 96 16.54 13.48 -18.19
N ARG A 97 17.67 12.94 -18.66
CA ARG A 97 18.64 13.68 -19.49
C ARG A 97 18.08 14.20 -20.82
N ALA A 98 16.94 13.68 -21.28
CA ALA A 98 16.23 14.23 -22.43
C ALA A 98 15.65 15.64 -22.18
N THR A 99 15.29 15.95 -20.93
CA THR A 99 14.79 17.28 -20.50
C THR A 99 15.88 18.09 -19.79
N TRP A 100 16.84 17.41 -19.15
CA TRP A 100 17.94 18.00 -18.40
C TRP A 100 19.29 17.51 -18.94
N PRO A 101 19.73 17.98 -20.13
CA PRO A 101 20.92 17.46 -20.81
C PRO A 101 22.16 17.49 -19.92
N ALA A 102 23.03 16.50 -20.10
CA ALA A 102 24.36 16.51 -19.50
C ALA A 102 25.21 17.64 -20.13
N PRO A 103 26.21 18.17 -19.41
CA PRO A 103 27.13 19.17 -19.96
C PRO A 103 27.83 18.65 -21.21
N THR A 104 28.02 19.52 -22.20
CA THR A 104 28.96 19.27 -23.31
C THR A 104 30.40 19.27 -22.79
N GLU A 105 31.36 18.81 -23.58
CA GLU A 105 32.78 18.84 -23.17
C GLU A 105 33.26 20.25 -22.86
N GLU A 106 32.84 21.27 -23.62
CA GLU A 106 33.19 22.67 -23.37
C GLU A 106 32.57 23.20 -22.06
N GLN A 107 31.37 22.73 -21.71
CA GLN A 107 30.67 23.13 -20.50
C GLN A 107 31.22 22.46 -19.24
N LYS A 108 31.96 21.35 -19.36
CA LYS A 108 32.58 20.69 -18.20
C LYS A 108 33.71 21.53 -17.58
N ASP A 109 34.39 22.33 -18.41
CA ASP A 109 35.49 23.21 -18.00
C ASP A 109 35.01 24.65 -17.69
N ASP A 110 33.73 24.95 -17.92
CA ASP A 110 33.12 26.24 -17.60
C ASP A 110 32.60 26.27 -16.15
N GLU A 111 33.31 26.98 -15.28
CA GLU A 111 32.95 27.14 -13.85
C GLU A 111 31.59 27.81 -13.64
N THR A 112 31.01 28.44 -14.66
CA THR A 112 29.68 29.07 -14.57
C THR A 112 28.54 28.14 -14.95
N PHE A 113 28.82 27.01 -15.62
CA PHE A 113 27.80 26.03 -15.98
C PHE A 113 27.44 25.14 -14.79
N ILE A 114 26.15 24.92 -14.57
CA ILE A 114 25.64 24.07 -13.48
C ILE A 114 24.88 22.89 -14.07
N ASP A 115 25.44 21.68 -13.94
CA ASP A 115 24.68 20.45 -14.14
C ASP A 115 23.76 20.23 -12.92
N HIS A 116 22.53 20.73 -13.00
CA HIS A 116 21.56 20.66 -11.92
C HIS A 116 21.23 19.23 -11.48
N VAL A 117 21.29 18.24 -12.39
CA VAL A 117 21.01 16.84 -12.04
C VAL A 117 22.17 16.27 -11.23
N GLN A 118 23.41 16.54 -11.65
CA GLN A 118 24.60 16.14 -10.90
C GLN A 118 24.68 16.85 -9.54
N MET A 119 24.40 18.14 -9.49
CA MET A 119 24.38 18.93 -8.25
C MET A 119 23.34 18.36 -7.27
N MET A 120 22.13 18.06 -7.74
CA MET A 120 21.09 17.45 -6.92
C MET A 120 21.52 16.09 -6.37
N ALA A 121 22.15 15.23 -7.19
CA ALA A 121 22.68 13.95 -6.72
C ALA A 121 23.75 14.12 -5.64
N ALA A 122 24.67 15.07 -5.84
CA ALA A 122 25.73 15.39 -4.90
C ALA A 122 25.17 15.91 -3.56
N ASP A 123 24.16 16.77 -3.60
CA ASP A 123 23.50 17.28 -2.40
C ASP A 123 22.79 16.17 -1.61
N TYR A 124 22.05 15.29 -2.30
CA TYR A 124 21.41 14.14 -1.67
C TYR A 124 22.43 13.20 -1.01
N LEU A 125 23.56 12.95 -1.70
CA LEU A 125 24.66 12.17 -1.14
C LEU A 125 25.25 12.86 0.09
N GLN A 126 25.55 14.15 0.00
CA GLN A 126 26.13 14.93 1.11
C GLN A 126 25.19 14.96 2.33
N MET A 127 23.88 15.08 2.13
CA MET A 127 22.89 14.97 3.20
C MET A 127 22.94 13.60 3.88
N GLY A 128 23.02 12.51 3.11
CA GLY A 128 23.15 11.15 3.64
C GLY A 128 24.44 10.94 4.44
N LEU A 129 25.58 11.39 3.89
CA LEU A 129 26.89 11.33 4.55
C LEU A 129 26.90 12.15 5.86
N ALA A 130 26.27 13.32 5.88
CA ALA A 130 26.16 14.15 7.08
C ALA A 130 25.25 13.50 8.14
N LYS A 131 24.13 12.91 7.72
CA LYS A 131 23.15 12.27 8.61
C LYS A 131 23.74 11.04 9.30
N ILE A 132 24.43 10.16 8.58
CA ILE A 132 24.98 8.92 9.17
C ILE A 132 26.06 9.21 10.23
N LYS A 133 26.81 10.31 10.10
CA LYS A 133 27.76 10.77 11.12
C LYS A 133 27.07 11.08 12.45
N LYS A 134 25.82 11.57 12.42
CA LYS A 134 25.05 12.00 13.60
C LYS A 134 24.08 10.95 14.16
N VAL A 135 23.59 10.02 13.34
CA VAL A 135 22.61 9.00 13.76
C VAL A 135 23.24 7.92 14.64
N GLU A 136 22.59 7.51 15.72
CA GLU A 136 22.97 6.32 16.48
C GLU A 136 22.13 5.11 16.04
N LEU A 137 22.66 3.90 16.24
CA LEU A 137 21.91 2.68 15.95
C LEU A 137 20.70 2.62 16.88
N PRO A 138 19.45 2.69 16.37
CA PRO A 138 18.29 2.68 17.24
C PRO A 138 18.12 1.32 17.90
N ALA A 139 17.78 1.33 19.19
CA ALA A 139 17.34 0.13 19.87
C ALA A 139 15.92 -0.21 19.38
N PRO A 140 15.67 -1.41 18.81
CA PRO A 140 14.33 -1.77 18.38
C PRO A 140 13.42 -1.90 19.61
N TYR A 141 12.26 -1.25 19.56
CA TYR A 141 11.22 -1.47 20.54
C TYR A 141 10.71 -2.91 20.41
N LYS A 142 10.71 -3.64 21.53
CA LYS A 142 10.21 -5.02 21.59
C LYS A 142 8.91 -5.00 22.39
N LEU A 143 7.85 -5.48 21.76
CA LEU A 143 6.58 -5.71 22.45
C LEU A 143 6.79 -6.72 23.59
N GLU A 144 6.20 -6.44 24.74
CA GLU A 144 6.21 -7.36 25.88
C GLU A 144 5.40 -8.63 25.58
N THR A 145 4.24 -8.47 24.93
CA THR A 145 3.38 -9.57 24.49
C THR A 145 2.98 -9.36 23.04
N LEU A 146 3.01 -10.44 22.26
CA LEU A 146 2.57 -10.48 20.87
C LEU A 146 1.24 -11.23 20.79
N SER A 147 0.18 -10.59 20.29
CA SER A 147 -1.04 -11.30 19.92
C SER A 147 -0.79 -12.16 18.68
N ARG A 148 -1.19 -13.43 18.73
CA ARG A 148 -1.16 -14.34 17.58
C ARG A 148 -2.51 -14.41 16.86
N LYS A 149 -3.49 -13.63 17.28
CA LYS A 149 -4.82 -13.58 16.68
C LYS A 149 -4.80 -12.73 15.41
N ILE A 150 -5.42 -13.21 14.34
CA ILE A 150 -5.48 -12.51 13.04
C ILE A 150 -6.90 -11.99 12.81
N LEU A 151 -7.02 -10.71 12.48
CA LEU A 151 -8.28 -10.11 12.05
C LEU A 151 -8.38 -10.19 10.52
N VAL A 152 -9.50 -10.68 10.01
CA VAL A 152 -9.84 -10.62 8.58
C VAL A 152 -11.06 -9.73 8.40
N ILE A 153 -10.89 -8.62 7.67
CA ILE A 153 -11.97 -7.65 7.41
C ILE A 153 -12.58 -7.96 6.04
N GLY A 154 -13.76 -8.57 6.03
CA GLY A 154 -14.51 -8.96 4.84
C GLY A 154 -14.64 -10.48 4.72
N GLY A 155 -15.87 -10.97 4.67
CA GLY A 155 -16.25 -12.38 4.56
C GLY A 155 -16.48 -12.87 3.13
N GLY A 156 -15.83 -12.26 2.14
CA GLY A 156 -15.84 -12.71 0.74
C GLY A 156 -14.84 -13.86 0.48
N ILE A 157 -14.73 -14.29 -0.78
CA ILE A 157 -13.82 -15.38 -1.19
C ILE A 157 -12.37 -15.17 -0.73
N THR A 158 -11.86 -13.94 -0.81
CA THR A 158 -10.51 -13.56 -0.39
C THR A 158 -10.33 -13.71 1.12
N GLY A 159 -11.24 -13.14 1.92
CA GLY A 159 -11.14 -13.19 3.37
C GLY A 159 -11.34 -14.60 3.92
N ILE A 160 -12.30 -15.34 3.38
CA ILE A 160 -12.52 -16.75 3.74
C ILE A 160 -11.28 -17.60 3.44
N SER A 161 -10.67 -17.43 2.26
CA SER A 161 -9.48 -18.20 1.89
C SER A 161 -8.30 -17.85 2.80
N ALA A 162 -8.08 -16.55 3.07
CA ALA A 162 -7.03 -16.11 4.00
C ALA A 162 -7.25 -16.66 5.43
N ALA A 163 -8.50 -16.68 5.90
CA ALA A 163 -8.83 -17.21 7.21
C ALA A 163 -8.60 -18.72 7.30
N LEU A 164 -9.00 -19.49 6.28
CA LEU A 164 -8.76 -20.93 6.20
C LEU A 164 -7.26 -21.25 6.22
N ASP A 165 -6.46 -20.56 5.40
CA ASP A 165 -5.02 -20.81 5.32
C ASP A 165 -4.31 -20.44 6.62
N ALA A 166 -4.68 -19.30 7.24
CA ALA A 166 -4.17 -18.92 8.55
C ALA A 166 -4.55 -19.95 9.63
N ALA A 167 -5.81 -20.39 9.67
CA ALA A 167 -6.30 -21.35 10.64
C ALA A 167 -5.64 -22.73 10.49
N LYS A 168 -5.37 -23.19 9.26
CA LYS A 168 -4.64 -24.45 8.97
C LYS A 168 -3.21 -24.45 9.51
N THR A 169 -2.60 -23.28 9.65
CA THR A 169 -1.26 -23.12 10.25
C THR A 169 -1.29 -22.95 11.78
N GLY A 170 -2.49 -22.98 12.38
CA GLY A 170 -2.69 -22.96 13.84
C GLY A 170 -2.97 -21.59 14.45
N TYR A 171 -3.14 -20.53 13.65
CA TYR A 171 -3.52 -19.21 14.18
C TYR A 171 -5.00 -19.14 14.54
N GLU A 172 -5.33 -18.33 15.54
CA GLU A 172 -6.71 -17.92 15.82
C GLU A 172 -7.11 -16.80 14.85
N VAL A 173 -8.29 -16.90 14.25
CA VAL A 173 -8.75 -15.93 13.25
C VAL A 173 -10.14 -15.41 13.62
N THR A 174 -10.34 -14.10 13.52
CA THR A 174 -11.69 -13.50 13.53
C THR A 174 -11.99 -12.90 12.17
N ILE A 175 -13.04 -13.38 11.51
CA ILE A 175 -13.62 -12.77 10.32
C ILE A 175 -14.70 -11.78 10.74
N VAL A 176 -14.62 -10.56 10.23
CA VAL A 176 -15.65 -9.53 10.38
C VAL A 176 -16.30 -9.28 9.03
N GLU A 177 -17.61 -9.45 8.96
CA GLU A 177 -18.43 -9.24 7.77
C GLU A 177 -19.52 -8.22 8.08
N LYS A 178 -19.61 -7.18 7.24
CA LYS A 178 -20.56 -6.09 7.41
C LYS A 178 -22.00 -6.55 7.12
N GLU A 179 -22.16 -7.49 6.21
CA GLU A 179 -23.45 -8.04 5.82
C GLU A 179 -23.90 -9.15 6.81
N PRO A 180 -25.19 -9.52 6.83
CA PRO A 180 -25.68 -10.62 7.66
C PRO A 180 -25.13 -12.00 7.29
N ALA A 181 -24.49 -12.13 6.12
CA ALA A 181 -24.02 -13.40 5.58
C ALA A 181 -22.65 -13.27 4.90
N LEU A 182 -21.88 -14.36 4.97
CA LEU A 182 -20.63 -14.52 4.23
C LEU A 182 -20.88 -14.72 2.73
N GLY A 183 -19.82 -14.52 1.93
CA GLY A 183 -19.77 -14.92 0.54
C GLY A 183 -19.48 -13.78 -0.44
N GLY A 184 -19.76 -12.54 -0.06
CA GLY A 184 -19.51 -11.36 -0.88
C GLY A 184 -20.16 -11.44 -2.27
N ASN A 185 -19.50 -10.86 -3.29
CA ASN A 185 -20.02 -10.87 -4.66
C ASN A 185 -20.05 -12.28 -5.28
N ALA A 186 -19.10 -13.15 -4.93
CA ALA A 186 -19.03 -14.51 -5.49
C ALA A 186 -20.26 -15.36 -5.15
N ALA A 187 -20.93 -15.10 -4.02
CA ALA A 187 -22.16 -15.78 -3.65
C ALA A 187 -23.38 -15.36 -4.48
N LYS A 188 -23.28 -14.25 -5.23
CA LYS A 188 -24.34 -13.71 -6.08
C LYS A 188 -24.22 -14.12 -7.54
N TRP A 189 -23.09 -14.72 -7.93
CA TRP A 189 -22.85 -15.12 -9.31
C TRP A 189 -23.54 -16.43 -9.66
N ARG A 190 -24.01 -16.53 -10.91
CA ARG A 190 -24.58 -17.78 -11.42
C ARG A 190 -23.51 -18.85 -11.63
N LYS A 191 -22.39 -18.43 -12.23
CA LYS A 191 -21.28 -19.28 -12.62
C LYS A 191 -19.97 -18.56 -12.38
N GLN A 192 -18.90 -19.33 -12.29
CA GLN A 192 -17.53 -18.85 -12.19
C GLN A 192 -16.76 -19.32 -13.41
N LEU A 193 -15.80 -18.50 -13.86
CA LEU A 193 -14.80 -18.94 -14.83
C LEU A 193 -13.97 -20.09 -14.23
N PRO A 194 -13.49 -21.01 -15.05
CA PRO A 194 -12.72 -22.14 -14.55
C PRO A 194 -11.45 -21.68 -13.84
N THR A 195 -11.13 -22.34 -12.74
CA THR A 195 -9.92 -22.08 -11.93
C THR A 195 -8.87 -23.17 -12.06
N GLU A 196 -9.12 -24.18 -12.89
CA GLU A 196 -8.26 -25.34 -13.09
C GLU A 196 -8.13 -25.69 -14.57
N TYR A 197 -6.98 -26.24 -14.95
CA TYR A 197 -6.70 -26.72 -16.31
C TYR A 197 -7.75 -27.77 -16.73
N PRO A 198 -8.28 -27.72 -17.97
CA PRO A 198 -7.85 -26.94 -19.13
C PRO A 198 -8.50 -25.55 -19.27
N PHE A 199 -9.19 -25.04 -18.25
CA PHE A 199 -9.84 -23.72 -18.28
C PHE A 199 -10.95 -23.54 -19.33
N GLU A 200 -11.62 -24.63 -19.72
CA GLU A 200 -12.62 -24.59 -20.81
C GLU A 200 -14.07 -24.45 -20.33
N LYS A 201 -14.39 -24.91 -19.11
CA LYS A 201 -15.78 -25.06 -18.65
C LYS A 201 -16.05 -24.22 -17.42
N SER A 202 -17.05 -23.35 -17.51
CA SER A 202 -17.57 -22.64 -16.34
C SER A 202 -18.08 -23.60 -15.27
N THR A 203 -17.85 -23.25 -14.02
CA THR A 203 -18.21 -24.06 -12.85
C THR A 203 -19.18 -23.28 -11.95
N ALA A 204 -19.73 -23.95 -10.94
CA ALA A 204 -20.44 -23.24 -9.87
C ALA A 204 -19.44 -22.45 -9.01
N PRO A 205 -19.82 -21.28 -8.46
CA PRO A 205 -18.93 -20.53 -7.58
C PRO A 205 -18.47 -21.36 -6.36
N VAL A 206 -17.17 -21.40 -6.13
CA VAL A 206 -16.56 -22.22 -5.05
C VAL A 206 -16.85 -21.70 -3.63
N ILE A 207 -17.44 -20.52 -3.53
CA ILE A 207 -17.66 -19.79 -2.29
C ILE A 207 -18.47 -20.58 -1.25
N GLN A 208 -19.53 -21.28 -1.68
CA GLN A 208 -20.37 -22.05 -0.77
C GLN A 208 -19.62 -23.26 -0.19
N THR A 209 -18.73 -23.88 -0.97
CA THR A 209 -17.86 -24.96 -0.49
C THR A 209 -16.89 -24.44 0.57
N LYS A 210 -16.29 -23.27 0.36
CA LYS A 210 -15.39 -22.67 1.35
C LYS A 210 -16.09 -22.19 2.62
N ILE A 211 -17.32 -21.67 2.52
CA ILE A 211 -18.14 -21.33 3.70
C ILE A 211 -18.41 -22.59 4.53
N LYS A 212 -18.71 -23.74 3.88
CA LYS A 212 -18.85 -25.01 4.59
C LYS A 212 -17.54 -25.46 5.23
N GLU A 213 -16.42 -25.32 4.53
CA GLU A 213 -15.09 -25.65 5.05
C GLU A 213 -14.75 -24.86 6.30
N LEU A 214 -15.10 -23.56 6.37
CA LEU A 214 -14.91 -22.74 7.57
C LEU A 214 -15.56 -23.36 8.82
N GLY A 215 -16.72 -23.99 8.66
CA GLY A 215 -17.43 -24.63 9.77
C GLY A 215 -16.67 -25.80 10.41
N ASN A 216 -15.61 -26.30 9.78
CA ASN A 216 -14.75 -27.37 10.31
C ASN A 216 -13.64 -26.84 11.22
N PHE A 217 -13.45 -25.51 11.33
CA PHE A 217 -12.37 -24.91 12.11
C PHE A 217 -12.89 -24.26 13.38
N SER A 218 -12.52 -24.80 14.54
CA SER A 218 -12.88 -24.23 15.84
C SER A 218 -12.09 -22.98 16.21
N ASN A 219 -10.95 -22.74 15.54
CA ASN A 219 -10.09 -21.56 15.72
C ASN A 219 -10.45 -20.40 14.79
N ILE A 220 -11.58 -20.46 14.09
CA ILE A 220 -12.12 -19.33 13.31
C ILE A 220 -13.42 -18.85 13.97
N GLN A 221 -13.43 -17.58 14.37
CA GLN A 221 -14.61 -16.87 14.82
C GLN A 221 -15.17 -16.03 13.67
N VAL A 222 -16.48 -16.09 13.44
CA VAL A 222 -17.16 -15.26 12.43
C VAL A 222 -18.09 -14.27 13.12
N LYS A 223 -17.98 -12.99 12.75
CA LYS A 223 -18.87 -11.91 13.19
C LYS A 223 -19.53 -11.27 11.97
N THR A 224 -20.77 -11.65 11.68
CA THR A 224 -21.60 -10.99 10.66
C THR A 224 -22.28 -9.75 11.23
N SER A 225 -22.87 -8.92 10.36
CA SER A 225 -23.50 -7.65 10.76
C SER A 225 -22.59 -6.80 11.67
N THR A 226 -21.28 -6.83 11.39
CA THR A 226 -20.26 -6.21 12.22
C THR A 226 -19.27 -5.46 11.32
N VAL A 227 -18.87 -4.26 11.74
CA VAL A 227 -17.80 -3.49 11.09
C VAL A 227 -16.71 -3.15 12.09
N VAL A 228 -15.50 -2.92 11.58
CA VAL A 228 -14.41 -2.35 12.37
C VAL A 228 -14.63 -0.85 12.48
N ALA A 229 -14.77 -0.35 13.71
CA ALA A 229 -14.87 1.07 13.99
C ALA A 229 -13.48 1.73 13.98
N ARG A 230 -12.51 1.09 14.65
CA ARG A 230 -11.15 1.60 14.83
C ARG A 230 -10.15 0.46 15.00
N ILE A 231 -8.94 0.69 14.51
CA ILE A 231 -7.76 -0.14 14.78
C ILE A 231 -6.71 0.81 15.34
N ALA A 232 -6.33 0.60 16.60
CA ALA A 232 -5.27 1.35 17.28
C ALA A 232 -4.10 0.43 17.62
N GLY A 233 -2.92 1.00 17.85
CA GLY A 233 -1.71 0.23 18.18
C GLY A 233 -0.81 -0.04 16.98
N GLN A 234 -0.11 -1.17 17.00
CA GLN A 234 0.99 -1.47 16.07
C GLN A 234 1.04 -2.97 15.71
N PRO A 235 1.79 -3.39 14.68
CA PRO A 235 1.93 -4.80 14.34
C PRO A 235 2.32 -5.65 15.56
N GLY A 236 1.53 -6.69 15.83
CA GLY A 236 1.68 -7.54 17.01
C GLY A 236 0.82 -7.18 18.22
N ASP A 237 0.31 -5.95 18.30
CA ASP A 237 -0.51 -5.44 19.42
C ASP A 237 -1.54 -4.41 18.94
N PHE A 238 -2.39 -4.81 17.99
CA PHE A 238 -3.54 -4.01 17.59
C PHE A 238 -4.68 -4.17 18.59
N THR A 239 -5.35 -3.05 18.91
CA THR A 239 -6.60 -2.99 19.65
C THR A 239 -7.71 -2.60 18.69
N VAL A 240 -8.68 -3.49 18.51
CA VAL A 240 -9.70 -3.37 17.47
C VAL A 240 -11.07 -3.22 18.12
N THR A 241 -11.74 -2.13 17.78
CA THR A 241 -13.13 -1.87 18.20
C THR A 241 -14.08 -2.28 17.09
N PHE A 242 -15.13 -3.02 17.46
CA PHE A 242 -16.20 -3.44 16.57
C PHE A 242 -17.49 -2.68 16.87
N LYS A 243 -18.34 -2.54 15.86
CA LYS A 243 -19.69 -1.97 15.99
C LYS A 243 -20.64 -2.56 14.96
N GLN A 244 -21.93 -2.29 15.09
CA GLN A 244 -22.89 -2.62 14.03
C GLN A 244 -22.78 -1.64 12.84
N PRO A 245 -23.09 -2.09 11.60
CA PRO A 245 -23.21 -1.20 10.45
C PRO A 245 -24.18 -0.03 10.73
N GLY A 246 -23.73 1.19 10.50
CA GLY A 246 -24.55 2.41 10.70
C GLY A 246 -24.62 2.93 12.14
N GLU A 247 -24.21 2.12 13.12
CA GLU A 247 -24.08 2.56 14.51
C GLU A 247 -23.01 3.65 14.62
N LYS A 248 -23.24 4.66 15.47
CA LYS A 248 -22.26 5.68 15.82
C LYS A 248 -21.80 5.44 17.24
N ILE A 249 -20.50 5.28 17.44
CA ILE A 249 -19.90 5.07 18.76
C ILE A 249 -18.76 6.06 18.98
N GLU A 250 -18.38 6.26 20.22
CA GLU A 250 -17.32 7.20 20.57
C GLU A 250 -15.96 6.84 19.97
N PHE A 251 -15.71 5.55 19.69
CA PHE A 251 -14.48 5.10 19.06
C PHE A 251 -14.51 5.16 17.52
N ASP A 252 -15.52 5.78 16.90
CA ASP A 252 -15.44 6.08 15.48
C ASP A 252 -14.23 6.97 15.17
N VAL A 253 -13.57 6.71 14.04
CA VAL A 253 -12.38 7.48 13.63
C VAL A 253 -12.81 8.93 13.34
N PRO A 254 -12.17 9.94 13.97
CA PRO A 254 -12.40 11.33 13.63
C PRO A 254 -12.08 11.63 12.16
N PHE A 255 -12.92 12.41 11.50
CA PHE A 255 -12.72 12.80 10.10
C PHE A 255 -11.96 14.13 10.01
N PRO A 256 -11.09 14.29 9.00
CA PRO A 256 -10.54 15.61 8.69
C PRO A 256 -11.67 16.56 8.31
N LEU A 257 -11.48 17.85 8.60
CA LEU A 257 -12.40 18.88 8.13
C LEU A 257 -12.43 18.87 6.59
N PRO A 258 -13.62 18.83 5.97
CA PRO A 258 -13.78 19.07 4.54
C PRO A 258 -13.17 20.41 4.12
N PRO A 259 -12.63 20.55 2.90
CA PRO A 259 -12.00 21.80 2.42
C PRO A 259 -12.89 23.05 2.61
N GLU A 260 -14.19 22.93 2.37
CA GLU A 260 -15.18 23.98 2.54
C GLU A 260 -15.33 24.46 4.00
N MET A 261 -15.03 23.59 4.98
CA MET A 261 -15.06 23.94 6.40
C MET A 261 -13.75 24.58 6.87
N LYS A 262 -12.72 24.65 6.02
CA LYS A 262 -11.41 25.24 6.37
C LYS A 262 -11.30 26.73 6.02
N VAL A 263 -12.28 27.28 5.32
CA VAL A 263 -12.30 28.68 4.89
C VAL A 263 -13.36 29.50 5.62
N ASP A 264 -13.21 30.82 5.60
CA ASP A 264 -14.25 31.78 5.96
C ASP A 264 -15.20 32.09 4.78
N GLU A 265 -16.17 32.97 5.00
CA GLU A 265 -17.16 33.37 3.98
C GLU A 265 -16.54 34.02 2.73
N SER A 266 -15.30 34.53 2.84
CA SER A 266 -14.55 35.14 1.73
C SER A 266 -13.66 34.13 0.99
N GLY A 267 -13.64 32.86 1.43
CA GLY A 267 -12.78 31.83 0.86
C GLY A 267 -11.34 31.86 1.38
N LYS A 268 -11.03 32.65 2.41
CA LYS A 268 -9.71 32.69 3.04
C LYS A 268 -9.59 31.56 4.07
N GLU A 269 -8.44 30.87 4.08
CA GLU A 269 -8.17 29.81 5.05
C GLU A 269 -8.20 30.35 6.49
N LEU A 270 -8.82 29.57 7.38
CA LEU A 270 -8.92 29.90 8.79
C LEU A 270 -7.58 29.73 9.51
N GLU A 271 -7.38 30.54 10.55
CA GLU A 271 -6.26 30.38 11.48
C GLU A 271 -6.32 29.03 12.24
N ALA A 272 -5.16 28.52 12.64
CA ALA A 272 -5.00 27.19 13.24
C ALA A 272 -5.92 26.94 14.45
N GLU A 273 -6.11 27.92 15.32
CA GLU A 273 -7.00 27.81 16.50
C GLU A 273 -8.46 27.62 16.10
N LYS A 274 -8.93 28.37 15.09
CA LYS A 274 -10.30 28.27 14.58
C LYS A 274 -10.53 26.95 13.83
N LEU A 275 -9.52 26.49 13.08
CA LEU A 275 -9.54 25.16 12.46
C LEU A 275 -9.65 24.06 13.51
N HIS A 276 -8.89 24.15 14.59
CA HIS A 276 -8.94 23.16 15.67
C HIS A 276 -10.31 23.15 16.37
N ALA A 277 -10.87 24.33 16.67
CA ALA A 277 -12.21 24.42 17.26
C ALA A 277 -13.29 23.79 16.35
N ARG A 278 -13.29 24.11 15.05
CA ARG A 278 -14.20 23.50 14.07
C ARG A 278 -14.01 21.98 13.97
N TYR A 279 -12.76 21.51 14.06
CA TYR A 279 -12.45 20.08 14.02
C TYR A 279 -13.04 19.34 15.23
N LEU A 280 -12.93 19.92 16.43
CA LEU A 280 -13.51 19.35 17.65
C LEU A 280 -15.04 19.31 17.57
N GLU A 281 -15.66 20.36 17.06
CA GLU A 281 -17.12 20.42 16.84
C GLU A 281 -17.57 19.38 15.80
N TYR A 282 -16.90 19.31 14.65
CA TYR A 282 -17.21 18.36 13.58
C TYR A 282 -17.05 16.90 14.01
N ASN A 283 -16.20 16.64 14.99
CA ASN A 283 -15.94 15.32 15.56
C ASN A 283 -16.55 15.14 16.95
N GLN A 284 -17.51 15.98 17.35
CA GLN A 284 -18.15 15.88 18.65
C GLN A 284 -18.71 14.47 18.89
N GLY A 285 -18.42 13.93 20.08
CA GLY A 285 -18.82 12.59 20.47
C GLY A 285 -17.86 11.49 20.02
N ARG A 286 -16.73 11.82 19.36
CA ARG A 286 -15.65 10.88 19.08
C ARG A 286 -14.46 11.09 20.01
N GLN A 287 -13.88 10.01 20.48
CA GLN A 287 -12.64 10.00 21.23
C GLN A 287 -11.45 10.27 20.32
N ASP A 288 -10.40 10.89 20.88
CA ASP A 288 -9.14 11.11 20.19
C ASP A 288 -8.54 9.79 19.65
N ILE A 289 -7.83 9.85 18.53
CA ILE A 289 -7.29 8.65 17.86
C ILE A 289 -6.21 7.93 18.68
N LEU A 290 -5.57 8.64 19.61
CA LEU A 290 -4.59 8.09 20.55
C LEU A 290 -5.25 7.42 21.77
N THR A 291 -6.57 7.58 21.93
CA THR A 291 -7.32 6.92 22.99
C THR A 291 -7.68 5.49 22.57
N PHE A 292 -7.19 4.53 23.35
CA PHE A 292 -7.46 3.12 23.15
C PHE A 292 -8.81 2.74 23.77
N ASP A 293 -9.58 1.93 23.05
CA ASP A 293 -10.81 1.35 23.58
C ASP A 293 -10.46 0.30 24.65
N PRO A 294 -10.86 0.49 25.92
CA PRO A 294 -10.58 -0.48 26.99
C PRO A 294 -11.28 -1.83 26.76
N ASN A 295 -12.33 -1.86 25.94
CA ASN A 295 -13.07 -3.08 25.56
C ASN A 295 -12.66 -3.62 24.18
N GLY A 296 -11.67 -3.00 23.53
CA GLY A 296 -11.19 -3.42 22.23
C GLY A 296 -10.51 -4.79 22.27
N GLU A 297 -10.69 -5.57 21.21
CA GLU A 297 -10.08 -6.89 21.10
C GLU A 297 -8.65 -6.82 20.55
N LYS A 298 -7.77 -7.68 21.06
CA LYS A 298 -6.35 -7.71 20.68
C LYS A 298 -6.07 -8.59 19.46
N PHE A 299 -5.34 -8.06 18.49
CA PHE A 299 -4.92 -8.76 17.27
C PHE A 299 -3.45 -8.50 16.95
N GLY A 300 -2.75 -9.49 16.39
CA GLY A 300 -1.38 -9.34 15.94
C GLY A 300 -1.25 -8.82 14.51
N ALA A 301 -2.20 -9.19 13.66
CA ALA A 301 -2.20 -8.85 12.25
C ALA A 301 -3.61 -8.60 11.73
N VAL A 302 -3.70 -7.85 10.63
CA VAL A 302 -4.95 -7.49 9.97
C VAL A 302 -4.83 -7.82 8.48
N VAL A 303 -5.81 -8.53 7.96
CA VAL A 303 -6.00 -8.81 6.53
C VAL A 303 -7.21 -8.00 6.05
N LEU A 304 -6.96 -7.01 5.19
CA LEU A 304 -8.03 -6.23 4.56
C LEU A 304 -8.53 -6.96 3.30
N ALA A 305 -9.74 -7.51 3.38
CA ALA A 305 -10.39 -8.27 2.31
C ALA A 305 -11.82 -7.72 2.02
N ALA A 306 -12.00 -6.40 2.12
CA ALA A 306 -13.30 -5.73 2.02
C ALA A 306 -13.93 -5.73 0.60
N GLY A 307 -13.26 -6.35 -0.37
CA GLY A 307 -13.77 -6.55 -1.72
C GLY A 307 -13.86 -5.26 -2.53
N TRP A 308 -14.82 -5.21 -3.45
CA TRP A 308 -15.04 -4.12 -4.38
C TRP A 308 -16.54 -3.84 -4.53
N ARG A 309 -16.88 -2.65 -5.02
CA ARG A 309 -18.24 -2.25 -5.35
C ARG A 309 -18.38 -2.20 -6.87
N PRO A 310 -19.50 -2.69 -7.45
CA PRO A 310 -19.79 -2.46 -8.85
C PRO A 310 -19.71 -0.98 -9.21
N TYR A 311 -19.00 -0.71 -10.30
CA TYR A 311 -18.95 0.61 -10.90
C TYR A 311 -20.38 1.06 -11.26
N GLN A 312 -20.66 2.34 -10.98
CA GLN A 312 -21.93 3.00 -11.26
C GLN A 312 -21.62 4.11 -12.26
N PRO A 313 -22.05 4.00 -13.53
CA PRO A 313 -21.85 5.07 -14.50
C PRO A 313 -22.46 6.38 -14.02
N GLN A 314 -21.77 7.48 -14.28
CA GLN A 314 -22.30 8.81 -14.05
C GLN A 314 -23.46 9.10 -15.00
N GLU A 315 -24.27 10.10 -14.64
CA GLU A 315 -25.35 10.54 -15.50
C GLU A 315 -24.82 10.97 -16.88
N GLY A 316 -25.38 10.42 -17.95
CA GLY A 316 -25.00 10.73 -19.32
C GLY A 316 -23.71 10.08 -19.85
N GLU A 317 -22.90 9.44 -19.00
CA GLU A 317 -21.57 8.92 -19.37
C GLU A 317 -21.60 7.99 -20.59
N TYR A 318 -22.57 7.08 -20.63
CA TYR A 318 -22.79 6.16 -21.74
C TYR A 318 -24.12 6.38 -22.46
N ALA A 319 -24.61 7.63 -22.50
CA ALA A 319 -25.85 7.97 -23.21
C ALA A 319 -25.77 7.61 -24.70
N HIS A 320 -24.59 7.75 -25.31
CA HIS A 320 -24.34 7.36 -26.71
C HIS A 320 -24.46 5.85 -26.96
N LEU A 321 -24.36 5.01 -25.92
CA LEU A 321 -24.64 3.57 -25.95
C LEU A 321 -26.07 3.23 -25.52
N GLY A 322 -26.87 4.24 -25.18
CA GLY A 322 -28.25 4.08 -24.72
C GLY A 322 -28.39 3.76 -23.24
N PHE A 323 -27.32 3.83 -22.43
CA PHE A 323 -27.42 3.67 -20.97
C PHE A 323 -28.24 4.82 -20.37
N GLY A 324 -29.20 4.48 -19.51
CA GLY A 324 -30.18 5.43 -18.95
C GLY A 324 -31.35 5.74 -19.89
N ALA A 325 -31.17 5.69 -21.21
CA ALA A 325 -32.25 5.87 -22.19
C ALA A 325 -33.06 4.59 -22.43
N SER A 326 -32.40 3.42 -22.38
CA SER A 326 -33.05 2.11 -22.52
C SER A 326 -32.79 1.26 -21.28
N PRO A 327 -33.83 0.66 -20.67
CA PRO A 327 -33.65 -0.23 -19.51
C PRO A 327 -32.95 -1.55 -19.89
N ASP A 328 -32.82 -1.87 -21.18
CA ASP A 328 -32.15 -3.07 -21.67
C ASP A 328 -30.62 -2.90 -21.80
N VAL A 329 -30.12 -1.67 -21.65
CA VAL A 329 -28.68 -1.40 -21.56
C VAL A 329 -28.29 -1.43 -20.10
N VAL A 330 -27.65 -2.53 -19.70
CA VAL A 330 -27.30 -2.83 -18.31
C VAL A 330 -25.79 -2.93 -18.14
N THR A 331 -25.32 -2.60 -16.94
CA THR A 331 -23.93 -2.86 -16.54
C THR A 331 -23.68 -4.36 -16.41
N ASN A 332 -22.40 -4.78 -16.43
CA ASN A 332 -22.03 -6.18 -16.24
C ASN A 332 -22.54 -6.74 -14.89
N ALA A 333 -22.52 -5.93 -13.82
CA ALA A 333 -23.03 -6.35 -12.51
C ALA A 333 -24.56 -6.56 -12.50
N GLN A 334 -25.31 -5.71 -13.21
CA GLN A 334 -26.75 -5.90 -13.39
C GLN A 334 -27.05 -7.14 -14.25
N PHE A 335 -26.25 -7.38 -15.29
CA PHE A 335 -26.35 -8.58 -16.11
C PHE A 335 -26.14 -9.86 -15.28
N GLU A 336 -25.12 -9.89 -14.41
CA GLU A 336 -24.90 -11.02 -13.49
C GLU A 336 -26.09 -11.25 -12.54
N ALA A 337 -26.71 -10.18 -12.02
CA ALA A 337 -27.92 -10.30 -11.20
C ALA A 337 -29.10 -10.90 -11.98
N ILE A 338 -29.30 -10.48 -13.24
CA ILE A 338 -30.30 -11.07 -14.14
C ILE A 338 -29.99 -12.55 -14.39
N ALA A 339 -28.72 -12.88 -14.63
CA ALA A 339 -28.27 -14.24 -14.90
C ALA A 339 -28.47 -15.16 -13.69
N ALA A 340 -28.21 -14.67 -12.47
CA ALA A 340 -28.40 -15.41 -11.23
C ALA A 340 -29.87 -15.78 -10.99
N ALA A 341 -30.82 -14.95 -11.46
CA ALA A 341 -32.26 -15.22 -11.38
C ALA A 341 -32.75 -16.29 -12.39
N GLY A 342 -31.88 -16.80 -13.28
CA GLY A 342 -32.19 -17.90 -14.19
C GLY A 342 -32.12 -17.51 -15.66
N LYS A 343 -33.27 -17.36 -16.33
CA LYS A 343 -33.30 -16.98 -17.75
C LYS A 343 -32.89 -15.52 -17.92
N ILE A 344 -32.07 -15.22 -18.94
CA ILE A 344 -31.71 -13.85 -19.28
C ILE A 344 -32.94 -13.15 -19.87
N LYS A 345 -33.54 -12.26 -19.10
CA LYS A 345 -34.72 -11.50 -19.48
C LYS A 345 -34.38 -10.04 -19.66
N ARG A 346 -34.98 -9.41 -20.67
CA ARG A 346 -34.90 -7.97 -20.90
C ARG A 346 -35.60 -7.21 -19.77
N PRO A 347 -34.95 -6.24 -19.11
CA PRO A 347 -35.61 -5.42 -18.10
C PRO A 347 -36.82 -4.63 -18.62
N SER A 348 -36.84 -4.26 -19.90
CA SER A 348 -37.95 -3.51 -20.52
C SER A 348 -39.30 -4.25 -20.49
N ASP A 349 -39.30 -5.54 -20.80
CA ASP A 349 -40.54 -6.29 -21.08
C ASP A 349 -40.58 -7.71 -20.49
N GLY A 350 -39.54 -8.13 -19.78
CA GLY A 350 -39.45 -9.43 -19.12
C GLY A 350 -39.35 -10.62 -20.08
N LYS A 351 -39.25 -10.40 -21.39
CA LYS A 351 -39.08 -11.47 -22.38
C LYS A 351 -37.62 -11.94 -22.44
N GLU A 352 -37.43 -13.17 -22.89
CA GLU A 352 -36.11 -13.77 -23.03
C GLU A 352 -35.28 -13.01 -24.08
N ALA A 353 -34.04 -12.66 -23.73
CA ALA A 353 -33.11 -12.00 -24.65
C ALA A 353 -32.61 -13.03 -25.68
N LYS A 354 -32.92 -12.80 -26.96
CA LYS A 354 -32.48 -13.67 -28.07
C LYS A 354 -31.09 -13.32 -28.61
N SER A 355 -30.63 -12.11 -28.37
CA SER A 355 -29.33 -11.60 -28.81
C SER A 355 -28.79 -10.66 -27.74
N VAL A 356 -27.50 -10.79 -27.43
CA VAL A 356 -26.81 -10.01 -26.40
C VAL A 356 -25.49 -9.53 -26.99
N VAL A 357 -25.16 -8.26 -26.78
CA VAL A 357 -23.89 -7.65 -27.18
C VAL A 357 -23.16 -7.21 -25.91
N PHE A 358 -21.89 -7.58 -25.81
CA PHE A 358 -21.00 -7.10 -24.76
C PHE A 358 -20.07 -6.05 -25.35
N ILE A 359 -20.03 -4.87 -24.73
CA ILE A 359 -19.11 -3.79 -25.10
C ILE A 359 -18.00 -3.76 -24.05
N GLN A 360 -16.76 -3.96 -24.50
CA GLN A 360 -15.57 -3.97 -23.64
C GLN A 360 -14.91 -2.61 -23.68
N SER A 361 -14.53 -2.08 -22.51
CA SER A 361 -13.91 -0.75 -22.37
C SER A 361 -14.59 0.34 -23.22
N PRO A 362 -15.92 0.53 -23.06
CA PRO A 362 -16.71 1.48 -23.83
C PRO A 362 -16.28 2.94 -23.68
#